data_AF-A0A9W4GSD3-F1
#
_entry.id   AF-A0A9W4GSD3-F1
#
_cell.length_a   1.000
_cell.length_b   1.000
_cell.length_c   1.000
_cell.angle_alpha   90.00
_cell.angle_beta   90.00
_cell.angle_gamma   90.00
#
_symmetry.space_group_name_H-M   'P 1'
#
loop_
_entity.id
_entity.type
_entity.pdbx_description
1 polymer ?
#
loop_
_entity_poly.entity_id
_entity_poly.type
_entity_poly.pdbx_seq_one_letter_code
_entity_poly.pdbx_strand_id
1 'polypeptide(L)'
;MGILKSAPQAPRMNAHCERVIGTIRREVLDHVLILNEAHARQVLATYERHYNEHRPHRARSQLPPATDQQPATVHNLGGSRLLRTRILAGAINEYRYTA
;
A
#
# COMPACT_ATOMS: atom_id res chain seq x y z
N MET A 1 -14.71 -2.47 -27.20
CA MET A 1 -14.56 -1.55 -26.06
C MET A 1 -13.74 -0.35 -26.52
N GLY A 2 -14.28 0.88 -26.43
CA GLY A 2 -13.53 2.09 -26.77
C GLY A 2 -12.68 2.58 -25.59
N ILE A 3 -11.49 3.10 -25.86
CA ILE A 3 -10.64 3.73 -24.84
C ILE A 3 -11.14 5.17 -24.61
N LEU A 4 -11.63 5.47 -23.41
CA LEU A 4 -11.97 6.83 -23.02
C LEU A 4 -10.70 7.57 -22.57
N LYS A 5 -10.33 8.64 -23.27
CA LYS A 5 -9.16 9.45 -22.91
C LYS A 5 -9.53 10.52 -21.89
N SER A 6 -8.64 10.75 -20.93
CA SER A 6 -8.71 11.93 -20.08
C SER A 6 -8.27 13.17 -20.88
N ALA A 7 -8.88 14.34 -20.61
CA ALA A 7 -8.44 15.58 -21.23
C ALA A 7 -7.05 15.98 -20.69
N PRO A 8 -6.20 16.62 -21.50
CA PRO A 8 -4.93 17.16 -21.02
C PRO A 8 -5.15 18.09 -19.84
N GLN A 9 -4.27 18.02 -18.83
CA GLN A 9 -4.28 18.91 -17.65
C GLN A 9 -5.61 18.90 -16.86
N ALA A 10 -6.42 17.84 -16.97
CA ALA A 10 -7.67 17.68 -16.24
C ALA A 10 -7.57 16.56 -15.18
N PRO A 11 -6.84 16.75 -14.07
CA PRO A 11 -6.59 15.69 -13.08
C PRO A 11 -7.87 15.12 -12.47
N ARG A 12 -8.95 15.91 -12.41
CA ARG A 12 -10.26 15.45 -11.91
C ARG A 12 -10.90 14.38 -12.79
N MET A 13 -10.59 14.36 -14.09
CA MET A 13 -11.09 13.31 -15.00
C MET A 13 -10.43 11.94 -14.76
N ASN A 14 -9.32 11.91 -14.01
CA ASN A 14 -8.67 10.70 -13.54
C ASN A 14 -8.36 10.74 -12.03
N ALA A 15 -9.30 11.29 -11.25
CA ALA A 15 -9.09 11.59 -9.83
C ALA A 15 -8.66 10.38 -8.99
N HIS A 16 -9.02 9.16 -9.40
CA HIS A 16 -8.60 7.94 -8.71
C HIS A 16 -7.11 7.65 -8.90
N CYS A 17 -6.60 7.66 -10.14
CA CYS A 17 -5.17 7.48 -10.39
C CYS A 17 -4.35 8.62 -9.76
N GLU A 18 -4.80 9.87 -9.88
CA GLU A 18 -4.12 11.01 -9.27
C GLU A 18 -4.01 10.88 -7.74
N ARG A 19 -5.09 10.42 -7.09
CA ARG A 19 -5.08 10.14 -5.65
C ARG A 19 -4.08 9.03 -5.29
N VAL A 20 -4.03 7.96 -6.07
CA VAL A 20 -3.07 6.84 -5.87
C VAL A 20 -1.64 7.34 -6.01
N ILE A 21 -1.32 8.08 -7.08
CA ILE A 21 0.01 8.64 -7.31
C ILE A 21 0.44 9.55 -6.15
N GLY A 22 -0.45 10.45 -5.71
CA GLY A 22 -0.15 11.33 -4.57
C GLY A 22 0.10 10.54 -3.28
N THR A 23 -0.56 9.40 -3.10
CA THR A 23 -0.40 8.55 -1.92
C THR A 23 0.94 7.82 -1.94
N ILE A 24 1.32 7.24 -3.09
CA ILE A 24 2.65 6.65 -3.30
C ILE A 24 3.76 7.66 -3.01
N ARG A 25 3.59 8.91 -3.46
CA ARG A 25 4.57 9.97 -3.18
C ARG A 25 4.72 10.26 -1.70
N ARG A 26 3.62 10.57 -1.02
CA ARG A 26 3.60 10.94 0.40
C ARG A 26 4.09 9.84 1.33
N GLU A 27 3.93 8.57 0.96
CA GLU A 27 4.30 7.45 1.84
C GLU A 27 5.67 6.85 1.51
N VAL A 28 6.16 7.03 0.29
CA VAL A 28 7.39 6.36 -0.17
C VAL A 28 8.31 7.29 -0.94
N LEU A 29 7.88 7.84 -2.08
CA LEU A 29 8.82 8.47 -3.02
C LEU A 29 9.38 9.81 -2.50
N ASP A 30 8.69 10.49 -1.58
CA ASP A 30 9.21 11.68 -0.92
C ASP A 30 10.17 11.34 0.26
N HIS A 31 10.34 10.05 0.59
CA HIS A 31 11.15 9.55 1.71
C HIS A 31 12.31 8.62 1.30
N VAL A 32 12.30 8.10 0.07
CA VAL A 32 13.30 7.15 -0.43
C VAL A 32 14.07 7.78 -1.58
N LEU A 33 15.40 7.83 -1.46
CA LEU A 33 16.25 8.27 -2.56
C LEU A 33 16.29 7.18 -3.65
N ILE A 34 15.67 7.47 -4.79
CA ILE A 34 15.69 6.60 -5.96
C ILE A 34 17.03 6.77 -6.69
N LEU A 35 17.74 5.66 -6.90
CA LEU A 35 19.11 5.66 -7.44
C LEU A 35 19.12 5.43 -8.95
N ASN A 36 18.20 4.61 -9.44
CA ASN A 36 18.03 4.28 -10.85
C ASN A 36 16.64 3.68 -11.07
N GLU A 37 16.31 3.38 -12.32
CA GLU A 37 15.01 2.81 -12.70
C GLU A 37 14.74 1.43 -12.06
N ALA A 38 15.76 0.56 -12.00
CA ALA A 38 15.60 -0.77 -11.39
C ALA A 38 15.25 -0.66 -9.90
N HIS A 39 15.89 0.27 -9.18
CA HIS A 39 15.57 0.59 -7.80
C HIS A 39 14.13 1.13 -7.69
N ALA A 40 13.72 2.05 -8.58
CA ALA A 40 12.35 2.57 -8.60
C ALA A 40 11.30 1.45 -8.78
N ARG A 41 11.55 0.52 -9.70
CA ARG A 41 10.68 -0.64 -9.93
C ARG A 41 10.57 -1.53 -8.69
N GLN A 42 11.69 -1.80 -8.01
CA GLN A 42 11.68 -2.60 -6.78
C GLN A 42 10.93 -1.91 -5.64
N VAL A 43 11.11 -0.60 -5.49
CA VAL A 43 10.40 0.22 -4.50
C VAL A 43 8.90 0.19 -4.76
N LEU A 44 8.49 0.44 -6.01
CA LEU A 44 7.07 0.43 -6.39
C LEU A 44 6.43 -0.95 -6.25
N ALA A 45 7.11 -2.03 -6.65
CA ALA A 45 6.61 -3.39 -6.48
C ALA A 45 6.45 -3.76 -4.99
N THR A 46 7.39 -3.33 -4.15
CA THR A 46 7.29 -3.55 -2.70
C THR A 46 6.10 -2.78 -2.11
N TYR A 47 5.90 -1.54 -2.55
CA TYR A 47 4.76 -0.73 -2.12
C TYR A 47 3.43 -1.27 -2.64
N GLU A 48 3.36 -1.74 -3.88
CA GLU A 48 2.16 -2.35 -4.45
C GLU A 48 1.70 -3.54 -3.62
N ARG A 49 2.63 -4.46 -3.28
CA ARG A 49 2.35 -5.58 -2.39
C ARG A 49 1.84 -5.10 -1.03
N HIS A 50 2.52 -4.12 -0.42
CA HIS A 50 2.05 -3.53 0.83
C HIS A 50 0.62 -2.98 0.70
N TYR A 51 0.35 -2.19 -0.33
CA TYR A 51 -0.94 -1.55 -0.57
C TYR A 51 -2.08 -2.56 -0.75
N ASN A 52 -1.81 -3.63 -1.49
CA ASN A 52 -2.79 -4.65 -1.85
C ASN A 52 -2.98 -5.72 -0.78
N GLU A 53 -1.96 -6.05 0.00
CA GLU A 53 -1.99 -7.21 0.92
C GLU A 53 -1.92 -6.84 2.41
N HIS A 54 -1.55 -5.61 2.77
CA HIS A 54 -1.32 -5.26 4.17
C HIS A 54 -1.93 -3.93 4.60
N ARG A 55 -1.92 -2.93 3.72
CA ARG A 55 -2.39 -1.58 4.05
C ARG A 55 -3.88 -1.62 4.41
N PRO A 56 -4.28 -1.06 5.56
CA PRO A 56 -5.69 -1.00 5.91
C PRO A 56 -6.43 0.07 5.10
N HIS A 57 -7.61 -0.28 4.56
CA HIS A 57 -8.47 0.67 3.83
C HIS A 57 -9.76 0.90 4.60
N ARG A 58 -10.00 2.15 5.00
CA ARG A 58 -11.19 2.52 5.79
C ARG A 58 -12.51 2.15 5.11
N ALA A 59 -12.59 2.34 3.79
CA ALA A 59 -13.77 1.99 3.00
C ALA A 59 -14.03 0.46 2.93
N ARG A 60 -13.03 -0.36 3.28
CA ARG A 60 -13.12 -1.82 3.31
C ARG A 60 -13.03 -2.39 4.73
N SER A 61 -13.52 -1.67 5.74
CA SER A 61 -13.46 -2.15 7.15
C SER A 61 -12.03 -2.50 7.61
N GLN A 62 -11.04 -1.71 7.19
CA GLN A 62 -9.60 -1.94 7.41
C GLN A 62 -9.00 -3.14 6.67
N LEU A 63 -9.73 -3.80 5.77
CA LEU A 63 -9.16 -4.85 4.94
C LEU A 63 -8.30 -4.28 3.81
N PRO A 64 -7.16 -4.92 3.50
CA PRO A 64 -6.43 -4.65 2.29
C PRO A 64 -7.19 -5.18 1.05
N PRO A 65 -6.93 -4.64 -0.15
CA PRO A 65 -7.66 -4.97 -1.38
C PRO A 65 -7.69 -6.46 -1.75
N ALA A 66 -6.59 -7.18 -1.49
CA ALA A 66 -6.43 -8.60 -1.78
C ALA A 66 -6.95 -9.51 -0.66
N THR A 67 -7.66 -8.97 0.33
CA THR A 67 -8.25 -9.75 1.43
C THR A 67 -9.74 -9.50 1.52
N ASP A 68 -10.51 -10.58 1.42
CA ASP A 68 -11.97 -10.55 1.48
C ASP A 68 -12.51 -11.07 2.82
N GLN A 69 -11.66 -11.63 3.67
CA GLN A 69 -12.03 -12.14 4.98
C GLN A 69 -11.33 -11.38 6.10
N GLN A 70 -12.10 -11.01 7.12
CA GLN A 70 -11.53 -10.44 8.33
C GLN A 70 -10.62 -11.48 9.00
N PRO A 71 -9.39 -11.11 9.41
CA PRO A 71 -8.58 -11.99 10.24
C PRO A 71 -9.38 -12.36 11.50
N ALA A 72 -9.23 -13.60 11.94
CA ALA A 72 -9.88 -14.07 13.16
C ALA A 72 -9.55 -13.11 14.31
N THR A 73 -10.57 -12.78 15.10
CA THR A 73 -10.39 -11.93 16.28
C THR A 73 -9.36 -12.58 17.19
N VAL A 74 -8.26 -11.88 17.47
CA VAL A 74 -7.20 -12.39 18.35
C VAL A 74 -7.74 -12.36 19.78
N HIS A 75 -8.25 -13.50 20.25
CA HIS A 75 -8.84 -13.64 21.59
C HIS A 75 -7.79 -13.84 22.69
N ASN A 76 -6.53 -14.16 22.34
CA ASN A 76 -5.44 -14.38 23.29
C ASN A 76 -4.16 -13.62 22.89
N LEU A 77 -4.11 -12.33 23.24
CA LEU A 77 -2.91 -11.48 23.05
C LEU A 77 -1.71 -11.95 23.89
N GLY A 78 -1.91 -12.81 24.89
CA GLY A 78 -0.86 -13.35 25.74
C GLY A 78 -0.05 -14.49 25.09
N GLY A 79 -0.63 -15.19 24.10
CA GLY A 79 0.03 -16.29 23.38
C GLY A 79 0.63 -15.91 22.03
N SER A 80 0.10 -14.87 21.37
CA SER A 80 0.54 -14.45 20.04
C SER A 80 1.60 -13.35 20.12
N ARG A 81 2.78 -13.58 19.53
CA ARG A 81 3.84 -12.57 19.44
C ARG A 81 3.56 -11.60 18.29
N LEU A 82 3.68 -10.30 18.55
CA LEU A 82 3.63 -9.28 17.49
C LEU A 82 4.96 -9.23 16.73
N LEU A 83 4.92 -9.47 15.42
CA LEU A 83 6.04 -9.33 14.51
C LEU A 83 5.93 -8.01 13.75
N ARG A 84 7.03 -7.26 13.73
CA ARG A 84 7.19 -6.04 12.94
C ARG A 84 8.15 -6.32 11.79
N THR A 85 7.71 -6.07 10.57
CA THR A 85 8.54 -6.09 9.37
C THR A 85 8.73 -4.67 8.87
N ARG A 86 9.99 -4.23 8.76
CA ARG A 86 10.33 -2.94 8.13
C ARG A 86 10.51 -3.16 6.63
N ILE A 87 9.80 -2.39 5.83
CA ILE A 87 9.96 -2.40 4.37
C ILE A 87 10.39 -1.01 3.89
N LEU A 88 10.91 -0.92 2.66
CA LEU A 88 11.30 0.35 2.02
C LEU A 88 12.22 1.20 2.91
N ALA A 89 13.33 0.59 3.34
CA ALA A 89 14.29 1.19 4.28
C ALA A 89 13.69 1.67 5.62
N GLY A 90 12.53 1.12 6.01
CA GLY A 90 11.83 1.45 7.25
C GLY A 90 10.84 2.60 7.13
N ALA A 91 10.61 3.14 5.93
CA ALA A 91 9.54 4.11 5.68
C ALA A 91 8.16 3.54 6.05
N ILE A 92 7.98 2.23 5.90
CA ILE A 92 6.73 1.53 6.24
C ILE A 92 7.02 0.37 7.19
N ASN A 93 6.13 0.20 8.16
CA ASN A 93 6.12 -0.89 9.12
C ASN A 93 4.87 -1.74 8.92
N GLU A 94 5.07 -3.02 8.66
CA GLU A 94 4.02 -4.02 8.66
C GLU A 94 3.99 -4.77 9.98
N TYR A 95 2.79 -5.13 10.44
CA TYR A 95 2.57 -5.78 11.72
C TYR A 95 1.71 -7.02 11.57
N ARG A 96 2.18 -8.16 12.08
CA ARG A 96 1.47 -9.45 12.02
C ARG A 96 1.58 -10.15 13.37
N TYR A 97 0.52 -10.82 13.79
CA TYR A 97 0.60 -11.74 14.93
C TYR A 97 1.15 -13.09 14.45
N THR A 98 1.98 -13.75 15.26
CA THR A 98 2.31 -15.16 15.04
C THR A 98 1.05 -16.00 15.20
N ALA A 99 0.87 -16.97 14.30
CA ALA A 99 -0.12 -18.03 14.44
C ALA A 99 0.17 -18.87 15.69
#